data_AF-A0AAV8Z302-F1
#
_entry.id   AF-A0AAV8Z302-F1
#
_cell.length_a   1.000
_cell.length_b   1.000
_cell.length_c   1.000
_cell.angle_alpha   90.00
_cell.angle_beta   90.00
_cell.angle_gamma   90.00
#
_symmetry.space_group_name_H-M   'P 1'
#
loop_
_entity.id
_entity.type
_entity.pdbx_description
1 polymer ?
#
loop_
_entity_poly.entity_id
_entity_poly.type
_entity_poly.pdbx_seq_one_letter_code
_entity_poly.pdbx_strand_id
1 'polypeptide(L)'
;MYYTPTNTFSATSGVPAELMCRARDYVLYLFTKNEYVERKKVSPLLRIPSEEIKEIFMGVSKLTGHQKGWELHLPTDSDFLSKHTDIVQKQNLFWEHRFHQLSEFLKDNKVQRRKSRSESKSFSEDSKARNGLSSDTDSGTEKNKSPVAARKNKTVSKVNNHINSQVDS
;
A
#
# COMPACT_ATOMS: atom_id res chain seq x y z
N MET A 1 19.34 4.78 15.75
CA MET A 1 18.51 3.56 15.69
C MET A 1 17.90 3.34 17.07
N TYR A 2 16.66 3.77 17.29
CA TYR A 2 16.00 3.65 18.59
C TYR A 2 15.60 2.19 18.84
N TYR A 3 16.11 1.58 19.92
CA TYR A 3 15.50 0.40 20.54
C TYR A 3 14.13 0.85 21.08
N THR A 4 13.04 0.52 20.40
CA THR A 4 11.70 0.80 20.92
C THR A 4 11.34 -0.29 21.93
N PRO A 5 11.15 0.04 23.22
CA PRO A 5 10.68 -0.92 24.21
C PRO A 5 9.32 -1.51 23.78
N THR A 6 9.08 -2.77 24.11
CA THR A 6 7.75 -3.39 23.94
C THR A 6 6.71 -2.56 24.72
N ASN A 7 5.50 -2.41 24.17
CA ASN A 7 4.44 -1.48 24.61
C ASN A 7 4.63 0.03 24.35
N THR A 8 5.60 0.42 23.51
CA THR A 8 5.67 1.82 23.03
C THR A 8 4.93 1.99 21.70
N PHE A 9 4.62 3.24 21.35
CA PHE A 9 3.98 3.61 20.09
C PHE A 9 4.89 4.58 19.32
N SER A 10 4.81 4.60 18.00
CA SER A 10 5.41 5.67 17.19
C SER A 10 4.88 7.01 17.69
N ALA A 11 5.79 7.91 18.07
CA ALA A 11 5.45 9.25 18.54
C ALA A 11 4.66 10.06 17.50
N THR A 12 4.82 9.71 16.22
CA THR A 12 4.31 10.48 15.08
C THR A 12 2.96 9.96 14.58
N SER A 13 2.69 8.66 14.69
CA SER A 13 1.51 8.03 14.09
C SER A 13 0.72 7.09 15.02
N GLY A 14 1.18 6.91 16.26
CA GLY A 14 0.51 6.01 17.21
C GLY A 14 0.57 4.52 16.81
N VAL A 15 1.46 4.15 15.88
CA VAL A 15 1.63 2.75 15.48
C VAL A 15 2.34 1.97 16.60
N PRO A 16 1.81 0.81 17.04
CA PRO A 16 2.50 -0.04 18.01
C PRO A 16 3.94 -0.35 17.60
N ALA A 17 4.89 -0.22 18.53
CA ALA A 17 6.31 -0.47 18.29
C ALA A 17 6.57 -1.86 17.70
N GLU A 18 5.77 -2.86 18.09
CA GLU A 18 5.88 -4.21 17.53
C GLU A 18 5.58 -4.24 16.03
N LEU A 19 4.60 -3.47 15.54
CA LEU A 19 4.30 -3.35 14.12
C LEU A 19 5.43 -2.62 13.38
N MET A 20 6.00 -1.57 13.99
CA MET A 20 7.17 -0.87 13.45
C MET A 20 8.39 -1.81 13.33
N CYS A 21 8.67 -2.60 14.37
CA CYS A 21 9.75 -3.57 14.37
C CYS A 21 9.55 -4.64 13.29
N ARG A 22 8.33 -5.20 13.17
CA ARG A 22 8.01 -6.17 12.11
C ARG A 22 8.14 -5.57 10.72
N ALA A 23 7.70 -4.33 10.52
CA ALA A 23 7.84 -3.60 9.26
C ALA A 23 9.32 -3.41 8.89
N ARG A 24 10.13 -2.94 9.83
CA ARG A 24 11.58 -2.76 9.66
C ARG A 24 12.25 -4.08 9.31
N ASP A 25 12.00 -5.12 10.08
CA ASP A 25 12.63 -6.42 9.88
C ASP A 25 12.23 -7.04 8.54
N TYR A 26 10.99 -6.83 8.09
CA TYR A 26 10.54 -7.25 6.76
C TYR A 26 11.26 -6.49 5.64
N VAL A 27 11.40 -5.16 5.75
CA VAL A 27 12.15 -4.36 4.77
C VAL A 27 13.61 -4.80 4.71
N LEU A 28 14.26 -4.99 5.85
CA LEU A 28 15.66 -5.47 5.92
C LEU A 28 15.80 -6.87 5.32
N TYR A 29 14.88 -7.78 5.60
CA TYR A 29 14.86 -9.10 4.99
C TYR A 29 14.77 -9.02 3.45
N LEU A 30 13.95 -8.12 2.90
CA LEU A 30 13.86 -7.98 1.44
C LEU A 30 15.20 -7.54 0.81
N PHE A 31 15.99 -6.73 1.51
CA PHE A 31 17.31 -6.32 1.07
C PHE A 31 18.36 -7.44 1.15
N THR A 32 18.16 -8.49 1.95
CA THR A 32 19.05 -9.66 1.92
C THR A 32 18.83 -10.54 0.69
N LYS A 33 17.66 -10.38 0.03
CA LYS A 33 17.27 -11.16 -1.15
C LYS A 33 17.36 -10.38 -2.45
N ASN A 34 17.28 -9.04 -2.38
CA ASN A 34 17.22 -8.17 -3.54
C ASN A 34 18.06 -6.93 -3.30
N GLU A 35 18.81 -6.51 -4.32
CA GLU A 35 19.54 -5.25 -4.29
C GLU A 35 18.58 -4.04 -4.27
N TYR A 36 17.43 -4.17 -4.94
CA TYR A 36 16.41 -3.13 -5.05
C TYR A 36 15.07 -3.59 -4.47
N VAL A 37 14.44 -2.72 -3.69
CA VAL A 37 13.12 -2.98 -3.08
C VAL A 37 12.14 -1.87 -3.42
N GLU A 38 10.97 -2.25 -3.94
CA GLU A 38 9.92 -1.31 -4.31
C GLU A 38 8.94 -1.08 -3.14
N ARG A 39 8.97 0.12 -2.54
CA ARG A 39 8.05 0.49 -1.44
C ARG A 39 6.58 0.21 -1.76
N LYS A 40 6.13 0.46 -2.99
CA LYS A 40 4.74 0.22 -3.43
C LYS A 40 4.30 -1.26 -3.34
N LYS A 41 5.24 -2.21 -3.41
CA LYS A 41 4.96 -3.65 -3.23
C LYS A 41 4.91 -4.03 -1.75
N VAL A 42 5.63 -3.29 -0.91
CA VAL A 42 5.73 -3.52 0.54
C VAL A 42 4.56 -2.92 1.30
N SER A 43 4.17 -1.67 0.98
CA SER A 43 3.14 -0.94 1.73
C SER A 43 1.81 -1.68 1.90
N PRO A 44 1.24 -2.36 0.88
CA PRO A 44 -0.03 -3.07 1.05
C PRO A 44 0.04 -4.30 1.96
N LEU A 45 1.24 -4.79 2.26
CA LEU A 45 1.46 -5.98 3.09
C LEU A 45 1.54 -5.63 4.58
N LEU A 46 1.99 -4.43 4.89
CA LEU A 46 2.21 -3.94 6.25
C LEU A 46 1.01 -3.10 6.69
N ARG A 47 0.47 -3.36 7.89
CA ARG A 47 -0.67 -2.63 8.46
C ARG A 47 -0.23 -1.36 9.19
N ILE A 48 0.64 -0.58 8.56
CA ILE A 48 1.12 0.70 9.09
C ILE A 48 1.04 1.78 8.00
N PRO A 49 1.00 3.08 8.36
CA PRO A 49 0.94 4.17 7.41
C PRO A 49 2.09 4.14 6.40
N SER A 50 1.84 4.60 5.17
CA SER A 50 2.85 4.66 4.11
C SER A 50 4.04 5.54 4.47
N GLU A 51 3.82 6.54 5.31
CA GLU A 51 4.79 7.50 5.80
C GLU A 51 5.79 6.80 6.71
N GLU A 52 5.33 5.95 7.64
CA GLU A 52 6.20 5.15 8.51
C GLU A 52 7.06 4.18 7.70
N ILE A 53 6.49 3.58 6.66
CA ILE A 53 7.25 2.70 5.76
C ILE A 53 8.30 3.52 5.02
N LYS A 54 7.95 4.71 4.52
CA LYS A 54 8.89 5.62 3.87
C LYS A 54 10.05 5.97 4.80
N GLU A 55 9.79 6.31 6.06
CA GLU A 55 10.83 6.64 7.04
C GLU A 55 11.76 5.46 7.29
N ILE A 56 11.22 4.24 7.40
CA ILE A 56 12.04 3.01 7.49
C ILE A 56 12.97 2.88 6.29
N PHE A 57 12.45 3.05 5.06
CA PHE A 57 13.27 3.03 3.85
C PHE A 57 14.34 4.12 3.89
N MET A 58 13.98 5.36 4.20
CA MET A 58 14.92 6.49 4.27
C MET A 58 16.05 6.28 5.30
N GLY A 59 15.77 5.56 6.39
CA GLY A 59 16.78 5.29 7.42
C GLY A 59 17.90 4.33 6.98
N VAL A 60 17.66 3.46 5.99
CA VAL A 60 18.62 2.40 5.59
C VAL A 60 18.94 2.38 4.10
N SER A 61 18.15 3.05 3.28
CA SER A 61 18.22 3.04 1.83
C SER A 61 17.94 4.41 1.21
N LYS A 62 18.33 4.57 -0.05
CA LYS A 62 18.08 5.76 -0.86
C LYS A 62 17.25 5.40 -2.09
N LEU A 63 16.51 6.37 -2.62
CA LEU A 63 15.68 6.16 -3.80
C LEU A 63 16.53 6.25 -5.07
N THR A 64 16.50 5.22 -5.91
CA THR A 64 17.21 5.18 -7.19
C THR A 64 16.35 5.84 -8.28
N GLY A 65 16.83 6.96 -8.83
CA GLY A 65 16.07 7.83 -9.75
C GLY A 65 15.56 7.15 -11.02
N HIS A 66 16.22 6.09 -11.48
CA HIS A 66 15.86 5.39 -12.72
C HIS A 66 14.87 4.22 -12.52
N GLN A 67 14.90 3.55 -11.37
CA GLN A 67 14.18 2.27 -11.19
C GLN A 67 12.95 2.34 -10.29
N LYS A 68 12.60 3.51 -9.72
CA LYS A 68 11.54 3.65 -8.69
C LYS A 68 11.68 2.62 -7.54
N GLY A 69 12.91 2.15 -7.32
CA GLY A 69 13.30 1.20 -6.29
C GLY A 69 14.19 1.88 -5.26
N TRP A 70 14.27 1.28 -4.08
CA TRP A 70 15.18 1.70 -3.03
C TRP A 70 16.35 0.73 -2.98
N GLU A 71 17.57 1.26 -2.84
CA GLU A 71 18.81 0.51 -2.68
C GLU A 71 19.47 0.89 -1.35
N LEU A 72 20.18 -0.03 -0.71
CA LEU A 72 20.89 0.27 0.53
C LEU A 72 21.93 1.39 0.31
N HIS A 73 22.18 2.18 1.35
CA HIS A 73 23.18 3.24 1.29
C HIS A 73 24.59 2.70 1.01
N LEU A 74 24.87 1.49 1.50
CA LEU A 74 26.14 0.81 1.35
C LEU A 74 25.98 -0.38 0.41
N PRO A 75 26.96 -0.61 -0.47
CA PRO A 75 26.97 -1.79 -1.32
C PRO A 75 27.18 -3.06 -0.49
N THR A 76 26.82 -4.21 -1.08
CA THR A 76 27.12 -5.51 -0.50
C THR A 76 28.64 -5.71 -0.39
N ASP A 77 29.10 -6.10 0.80
CA ASP A 77 30.51 -6.39 1.06
C ASP A 77 30.87 -7.81 0.59
N SER A 78 31.24 -7.94 -0.69
CA SER A 78 31.63 -9.22 -1.31
C SER A 78 32.87 -9.85 -0.65
N ASP A 79 33.76 -9.01 -0.11
CA ASP A 79 34.97 -9.44 0.58
C ASP A 79 34.61 -10.14 1.89
N PHE A 80 33.71 -9.55 2.67
CA PHE A 80 33.19 -10.16 3.89
C PHE A 80 32.49 -11.49 3.61
N LEU A 81 31.66 -11.53 2.56
CA LEU A 81 30.93 -12.74 2.19
C LEU A 81 31.86 -13.93 1.86
N SER A 82 32.97 -13.65 1.18
CA SER A 82 33.94 -14.70 0.80
C SER A 82 34.84 -15.13 1.96
N LYS A 83 35.23 -14.21 2.84
CA LYS A 83 36.14 -14.48 3.97
C LYS A 83 35.44 -15.11 5.17
N HIS A 84 34.14 -14.88 5.36
CA HIS A 84 33.38 -15.30 6.55
C HIS A 84 32.14 -16.11 6.20
N THR A 85 32.30 -17.16 5.39
CA THR A 85 31.20 -17.98 4.87
C THR A 85 30.35 -18.63 5.97
N ASP A 86 30.93 -19.00 7.11
CA ASP A 86 30.20 -19.59 8.24
C ASP A 86 29.26 -18.57 8.90
N ILE A 87 29.69 -17.31 9.04
CA ILE A 87 28.87 -16.22 9.56
C ILE A 87 27.72 -15.95 8.59
N VAL A 88 27.99 -15.92 7.28
CA VAL A 88 26.97 -15.75 6.25
C VAL A 88 25.92 -16.86 6.32
N GLN A 89 26.33 -18.12 6.47
CA GLN A 89 25.40 -19.25 6.61
C GLN A 89 24.52 -19.11 7.86
N LYS A 90 25.09 -18.78 9.01
CA LYS A 90 24.33 -18.54 10.26
C LYS A 90 23.36 -17.37 10.10
N GLN A 91 23.79 -16.29 9.48
CA GLN A 91 22.95 -15.12 9.22
C GLN A 91 21.79 -15.46 8.28
N ASN A 92 22.03 -16.27 7.25
CA ASN A 92 20.98 -16.74 6.35
C ASN A 92 19.93 -17.55 7.12
N LEU A 93 20.35 -18.52 7.94
CA LEU A 93 19.43 -19.29 8.78
C LEU A 93 18.61 -18.41 9.74
N PHE A 94 19.25 -17.42 10.36
CA PHE A 94 18.57 -16.45 11.20
C PHE A 94 17.48 -15.70 10.43
N TRP A 95 17.78 -15.23 9.22
CA TRP A 95 16.82 -14.52 8.39
C TRP A 95 15.69 -15.41 7.88
N GLU A 96 15.95 -16.66 7.53
CA GLU A 96 14.89 -17.62 7.16
C GLU A 96 13.92 -17.84 8.32
N HIS A 97 14.44 -18.06 9.53
CA HIS A 97 13.61 -18.20 10.73
C HIS A 97 12.83 -16.92 11.03
N ARG A 98 13.49 -15.75 10.93
CA ARG A 98 12.83 -14.45 11.13
C ARG A 98 11.73 -14.22 10.10
N PHE A 99 11.96 -14.56 8.84
CA PHE A 99 10.98 -14.44 7.76
C PHE A 99 9.81 -15.39 7.96
N HIS A 100 10.04 -16.63 8.43
CA HIS A 100 8.97 -17.56 8.77
C HIS A 100 7.98 -16.92 9.76
N GLN A 101 8.48 -16.35 10.86
CA GLN A 101 7.65 -15.63 11.84
C GLN A 101 6.91 -14.43 11.25
N LEU A 102 7.58 -13.64 10.39
CA LEU A 102 6.95 -12.51 9.70
C LEU A 102 5.85 -12.97 8.74
N SER A 103 6.06 -14.08 8.04
CA SER A 103 5.15 -14.59 7.03
C SER A 103 3.80 -15.02 7.62
N GLU A 104 3.80 -15.63 8.81
CA GLU A 104 2.57 -15.97 9.54
C GLU A 104 1.78 -14.70 9.90
N PHE A 105 2.46 -13.69 10.44
CA PHE A 105 1.86 -12.38 10.71
C PHE A 105 1.25 -11.72 9.45
N LEU A 106 1.95 -11.81 8.32
CA LEU A 106 1.47 -11.25 7.04
C LEU A 106 0.28 -12.03 6.46
N LYS A 107 0.17 -13.35 6.71
CA LYS A 107 -0.98 -14.17 6.28
C LYS A 107 -2.23 -13.80 7.06
N ASP A 108 -2.14 -13.62 8.38
CA ASP A 108 -3.26 -13.20 9.22
C ASP A 108 -3.86 -11.87 8.74
N ASN A 109 -3.00 -10.96 8.29
CA ASN A 109 -3.42 -9.67 7.73
C ASN A 109 -4.25 -9.84 6.44
N LYS A 110 -3.93 -10.82 5.58
CA LYS A 110 -4.71 -11.10 4.37
C LYS A 110 -6.09 -11.68 4.69
N VAL A 111 -6.18 -12.55 5.70
CA VAL A 111 -7.45 -13.18 6.12
C VAL A 111 -8.40 -12.15 6.71
N GLN A 112 -7.94 -11.29 7.61
CA GLN A 112 -8.78 -10.24 8.20
C GLN A 112 -9.30 -9.25 7.15
N ARG A 113 -8.50 -8.93 6.12
CA ARG A 113 -8.92 -8.04 5.03
C ARG A 113 -10.04 -8.61 4.16
N ARG A 114 -10.19 -9.95 4.11
CA ARG A 114 -11.31 -10.61 3.44
C ARG A 114 -12.57 -10.56 4.31
N LYS A 115 -12.44 -10.77 5.63
CA LYS A 115 -13.57 -10.75 6.56
C LYS A 115 -14.23 -9.37 6.66
N SER A 116 -13.46 -8.29 6.81
CA SER A 116 -14.00 -6.93 6.88
C SER A 116 -14.70 -6.47 5.59
N ARG A 117 -14.24 -6.96 4.43
CA ARG A 117 -14.90 -6.71 3.12
C ARG A 117 -16.21 -7.48 2.94
N SER A 118 -16.36 -8.64 3.58
CA SER A 118 -17.59 -9.42 3.52
C SER A 118 -18.67 -8.86 4.46
N GLU A 119 -18.28 -8.36 5.64
CA GLU A 119 -19.21 -7.75 6.62
C GLU A 119 -19.76 -6.40 6.14
N SER A 120 -19.00 -5.66 5.33
CA SER A 120 -19.44 -4.36 4.79
C SER A 120 -20.54 -4.46 3.71
N LYS A 121 -21.11 -5.65 3.47
CA LYS A 121 -22.10 -5.91 2.40
C LYS A 121 -23.48 -6.38 2.87
N SER A 122 -23.78 -6.41 4.17
CA SER A 122 -25.08 -6.89 4.66
C SER A 122 -25.78 -5.87 5.57
N PHE A 123 -26.47 -4.90 4.97
CA PHE A 123 -27.65 -4.24 5.56
C PHE A 123 -28.57 -3.77 4.43
N SER A 124 -29.46 -4.66 3.99
CA SER A 124 -30.65 -4.35 3.20
C SER A 124 -31.66 -5.49 3.36
N GLU A 125 -32.28 -5.57 4.53
CA GLU A 125 -33.62 -6.14 4.76
C GLU A 125 -34.49 -4.99 5.27
N ASP A 126 -35.80 -4.91 5.12
CA ASP A 126 -36.85 -5.49 4.27
C ASP A 126 -38.11 -4.75 4.77
N SER A 127 -39.08 -4.44 3.92
CA SER A 127 -40.43 -4.11 4.37
C SER A 127 -41.45 -4.55 3.33
N LYS A 128 -41.92 -5.79 3.53
CA LYS A 128 -43.10 -6.42 2.93
C LYS A 128 -44.39 -5.61 3.13
N ALA A 129 -45.30 -5.66 2.14
CA ALA A 129 -46.63 -6.29 2.28
C ALA A 129 -47.46 -6.21 0.98
N ARG A 130 -48.12 -7.31 0.65
CA ARG A 130 -49.17 -7.44 -0.40
C ARG A 130 -50.51 -6.93 0.15
N ASN A 131 -51.36 -6.33 -0.70
CA ASN A 131 -52.81 -6.59 -0.79
C ASN A 131 -53.54 -5.69 -1.83
N GLY A 132 -54.39 -6.31 -2.65
CA GLY A 132 -55.78 -5.90 -2.92
C GLY A 132 -56.12 -4.63 -3.73
N LEU A 133 -56.52 -4.85 -5.00
CA LEU A 133 -57.73 -4.36 -5.68
C LEU A 133 -58.43 -3.06 -5.21
N SER A 134 -58.54 -2.05 -6.09
CA SER A 134 -59.75 -1.20 -6.32
C SER A 134 -59.57 -0.31 -7.56
N SER A 135 -60.67 -0.10 -8.30
CA SER A 135 -60.80 0.68 -9.53
C SER A 135 -61.15 2.17 -9.33
N ASP A 136 -61.12 2.88 -10.47
CA ASP A 136 -61.87 4.08 -10.89
C ASP A 136 -61.35 5.51 -10.62
N THR A 137 -60.79 6.07 -11.72
CA THR A 137 -61.05 7.36 -12.38
C THR A 137 -61.43 8.61 -11.55
N ASP A 138 -60.68 9.72 -11.69
CA ASP A 138 -61.08 10.89 -12.52
C ASP A 138 -60.00 12.04 -12.53
N SER A 139 -59.89 12.65 -13.72
CA SER A 139 -59.38 13.95 -14.19
C SER A 139 -58.46 14.88 -13.36
N GLY A 140 -57.43 15.40 -14.05
CA GLY A 140 -56.92 16.77 -13.84
C GLY A 140 -55.45 17.02 -14.17
N THR A 141 -55.17 17.44 -15.42
CA THR A 141 -54.20 18.49 -15.85
C THR A 141 -53.06 18.88 -14.88
N GLU A 142 -51.75 18.86 -15.18
CA GLU A 142 -51.04 19.43 -16.33
C GLU A 142 -49.59 18.93 -16.42
N LYS A 143 -49.09 19.03 -17.65
CA LYS A 143 -47.72 18.79 -18.12
C LYS A 143 -46.72 19.65 -17.36
N ASN A 144 -45.58 19.10 -16.95
CA ASN A 144 -44.29 19.80 -17.04
C ASN A 144 -43.13 18.82 -17.17
N LYS A 145 -42.20 19.22 -18.05
CA LYS A 145 -41.18 18.43 -18.74
C LYS A 145 -39.99 18.05 -17.86
N SER A 146 -39.46 16.84 -18.05
CA SER A 146 -38.08 16.49 -17.73
C SER A 146 -37.08 17.36 -18.53
N PRO A 147 -35.84 17.49 -18.03
CA PRO A 147 -34.76 16.79 -18.72
C PRO A 147 -33.85 16.03 -17.72
N VAL A 148 -33.62 14.74 -17.94
CA VAL A 148 -32.48 14.17 -18.68
C VAL A 148 -31.16 14.26 -17.92
N ALA A 149 -30.71 13.07 -17.52
CA ALA A 149 -29.40 12.76 -17.00
C ALA A 149 -28.26 13.18 -17.94
N ALA A 150 -27.16 13.67 -17.38
CA ALA A 150 -25.87 13.72 -18.06
C ALA A 150 -24.73 13.37 -17.09
N ARG A 151 -24.33 12.09 -17.11
CA ARG A 151 -22.99 11.63 -16.75
C ARG A 151 -22.06 11.85 -17.95
N LYS A 152 -20.91 12.51 -17.76
CA LYS A 152 -19.57 11.98 -18.11
C LYS A 152 -18.46 13.04 -17.99
N ASN A 153 -17.41 12.65 -17.27
CA ASN A 153 -16.05 13.20 -17.35
C ASN A 153 -15.42 12.83 -18.71
N LYS A 154 -14.58 13.71 -19.31
CA LYS A 154 -13.16 13.40 -19.65
C LYS A 154 -12.42 14.55 -20.38
N THR A 155 -11.16 14.73 -19.95
CA THR A 155 -9.95 15.14 -20.70
C THR A 155 -9.77 16.55 -21.25
N VAL A 156 -8.88 17.28 -20.57
CA VAL A 156 -8.08 18.39 -21.09
C VAL A 156 -7.00 17.85 -22.02
N SER A 157 -6.94 18.39 -23.25
CA SER A 157 -5.91 18.10 -24.25
C SER A 157 -4.89 19.24 -24.32
N LYS A 158 -3.63 18.82 -24.43
CA LYS A 158 -2.40 19.61 -24.57
C LYS A 158 -2.49 20.72 -25.63
N VAL A 159 -1.95 21.90 -25.30
CA VAL A 159 -1.53 22.91 -26.27
C VAL A 159 -0.02 22.76 -26.48
N ASN A 160 0.37 22.50 -27.74
CA ASN A 160 1.75 22.47 -28.21
C ASN A 160 2.27 23.90 -28.38
N ASN A 161 3.45 24.21 -27.82
CA ASN A 161 4.24 25.37 -28.19
C ASN A 161 5.31 24.96 -29.21
N HIS A 162 5.34 25.65 -30.34
CA HIS A 162 6.41 25.61 -31.34
C HIS A 162 7.01 27.01 -31.41
N ILE A 163 8.26 27.18 -31.00
CA ILE A 163 9.06 28.36 -31.34
C ILE A 163 10.42 27.83 -31.81
N ASN A 164 10.63 27.90 -33.12
CA ASN A 164 11.94 27.75 -33.75
C ASN A 164 12.75 29.02 -33.50
N SER A 165 13.98 28.89 -33.00
CA SER A 165 15.03 29.90 -33.19
C SER A 165 16.09 29.35 -34.13
N GLN A 166 16.26 30.00 -35.27
CA GLN A 166 17.55 30.05 -35.97
C GLN A 166 18.59 30.72 -35.06
N VAL A 167 19.85 30.29 -35.11
CA VAL A 167 21.03 31.14 -35.39
C VAL A 167 22.31 30.29 -35.53
N ASP A 168 23.03 30.59 -36.62
CA ASP A 168 24.49 30.62 -36.83
C ASP A 168 25.40 29.42 -36.50
N SER A 169 25.95 28.80 -37.54
CA SER A 169 27.33 29.05 -38.06
C SER A 169 27.61 28.20 -39.30
#